data_AF-A0A6A8APQ4-F1
#
_entry.id   AF-A0A6A8APQ4-F1
#
_cell.length_a   1.000
_cell.length_b   1.000
_cell.length_c   1.000
_cell.angle_alpha   90.00
_cell.angle_beta   90.00
_cell.angle_gamma   90.00
#
_symmetry.space_group_name_H-M   'P 1'
#
loop_
_entity.id
_entity.type
_entity.pdbx_description
1 polymer ?
#
loop_
_entity_poly.entity_id
_entity_poly.type
_entity_poly.pdbx_seq_one_letter_code
_entity_poly.pdbx_strand_id
1 'polypeptide(L)'
;MVFFLRTQVVCLRWGEDLLRAGILKELKPEFIAVSQRKPSTYAGHPFIVETAIAYGGDIPKKDDIVVYRFANKIPLLYDEASDVSVRVIRSMNWRRYKVASGMPLAILVHLCSTKVPYKTVGKEFIADRPEVKIEILNGIREVARRLQTFLAKREHVANERKRLSVFSKYLPKIARFSTALAGKTEEPDIELLLKSVRKYEEEGS
;
A
#
# COMPACT_ATOMS: atom_id res chain seq x y z
N MET A 1 30.71 1.65 -23.31
CA MET A 1 30.00 1.67 -22.01
C MET A 1 30.08 3.09 -21.46
N VAL A 2 29.22 4.00 -21.93
CA VAL A 2 29.30 5.42 -21.59
C VAL A 2 28.56 5.66 -20.29
N PHE A 3 29.29 6.09 -19.26
CA PHE A 3 28.74 6.61 -18.00
C PHE A 3 27.93 7.88 -18.30
N PHE A 4 26.64 7.72 -18.60
CA PHE A 4 25.73 8.86 -18.77
C PHE A 4 25.47 9.48 -17.38
N LEU A 5 25.99 10.70 -17.19
CA LEU A 5 25.94 11.45 -15.93
C LEU A 5 24.53 11.43 -15.32
N ARG A 6 24.41 10.77 -14.17
CA ARG A 6 23.16 10.65 -13.36
C ARG A 6 22.70 11.97 -12.72
N THR A 7 23.36 13.09 -13.00
CA THR A 7 23.32 14.30 -12.18
C THR A 7 22.16 15.25 -12.50
N GLN A 8 21.67 15.31 -13.75
CA GLN A 8 20.70 16.35 -14.14
C GLN A 8 19.31 16.21 -13.49
N VAL A 9 18.84 14.99 -13.19
CA VAL A 9 17.46 14.80 -12.66
C VAL A 9 17.40 14.89 -11.12
N VAL A 10 18.55 15.00 -10.44
CA VAL A 10 18.62 15.05 -8.97
C VAL A 10 17.83 16.24 -8.39
N CYS A 11 17.87 17.40 -9.04
CA CYS A 11 17.20 18.63 -8.60
C CYS A 11 15.66 18.60 -8.75
N LEU A 12 15.15 17.77 -9.67
CA LEU A 12 13.73 17.71 -9.98
C LEU A 12 12.95 16.77 -9.05
N ARG A 13 13.65 15.89 -8.32
CA ARG A 13 13.06 14.95 -7.36
C ARG A 13 12.60 15.62 -6.08
N TRP A 14 11.61 15.01 -5.43
CA TRP A 14 11.24 15.36 -4.06
C TRP A 14 12.03 14.55 -3.03
N GLY A 15 12.37 13.30 -3.34
CA GLY A 15 12.98 12.40 -2.37
C GLY A 15 11.95 11.73 -1.44
N GLU A 16 12.35 10.63 -0.83
CA GLU A 16 11.44 9.76 -0.07
C GLU A 16 10.86 10.44 1.18
N ASP A 17 11.67 11.22 1.90
CA ASP A 17 11.28 11.85 3.16
C ASP A 17 10.25 12.96 2.96
N LEU A 18 10.46 13.84 1.96
CA LEU A 18 9.53 14.92 1.64
C LEU A 18 8.20 14.40 1.13
N LEU A 19 8.22 13.35 0.28
CA LEU A 19 7.02 12.67 -0.17
C LEU A 19 6.23 12.07 1.00
N ARG A 20 6.93 11.40 1.91
CA ARG A 20 6.32 10.81 3.09
C ARG A 20 5.69 11.87 3.99
N ALA A 21 6.39 12.98 4.24
CA ALA A 21 5.89 14.09 5.05
C ALA A 21 4.65 14.76 4.42
N GLY A 22 4.65 14.97 3.10
CA GLY A 22 3.50 15.53 2.38
C GLY A 22 2.26 14.64 2.49
N ILE A 23 2.41 13.33 2.26
CA ILE A 23 1.31 12.37 2.37
C ILE A 23 0.79 12.28 3.80
N LEU A 24 1.67 12.30 4.80
CA LEU A 24 1.29 12.24 6.20
C LEU A 24 0.45 13.45 6.62
N LYS A 25 0.82 14.64 6.14
CA LYS A 25 0.13 15.89 6.47
C LYS A 25 -1.27 15.97 5.85
N GLU A 26 -1.39 15.58 4.59
CA GLU A 26 -2.64 15.73 3.82
C GLU A 26 -3.66 14.61 4.08
N LEU A 27 -3.21 13.35 4.15
CA LEU A 27 -4.12 12.18 4.16
C LEU A 27 -4.19 11.45 5.51
N LYS A 28 -3.26 11.75 6.44
CA LYS A 28 -3.11 11.07 7.75
C LYS A 28 -3.34 9.55 7.71
N PRO A 29 -2.66 8.82 6.78
CA PRO A 29 -2.93 7.40 6.59
C PRO A 29 -2.35 6.54 7.72
N GLU A 30 -2.91 5.34 7.89
CA GLU A 30 -2.40 4.33 8.84
C GLU A 30 -1.09 3.70 8.35
N PHE A 31 -0.90 3.64 7.03
CA PHE A 31 0.28 3.07 6.41
C PHE A 31 0.73 3.90 5.21
N ILE A 32 2.06 4.13 5.11
CA ILE A 32 2.70 4.81 3.99
C ILE A 32 3.89 3.96 3.53
N ALA A 33 4.00 3.75 2.23
CA ALA A 33 5.25 3.32 1.62
C ALA A 33 5.59 4.21 0.43
N VAL A 34 6.84 4.67 0.39
CA VAL A 34 7.40 5.46 -0.71
C VAL A 34 8.52 4.63 -1.35
N SER A 35 8.65 4.72 -2.67
CA SER A 35 9.74 4.14 -3.43
C SER A 35 10.20 5.13 -4.49
N GLN A 36 11.49 5.42 -4.46
CA GLN A 36 12.16 6.19 -5.51
C GLN A 36 12.95 5.25 -6.43
N ARG A 37 12.63 5.25 -7.71
CA ARG A 37 13.31 4.42 -8.70
C ARG A 37 14.67 4.99 -9.08
N LYS A 38 15.53 4.11 -9.62
CA LYS A 38 16.78 4.54 -10.25
C LYS A 38 16.45 5.37 -11.51
N PRO A 39 17.29 6.35 -11.88
CA PRO A 39 17.08 7.10 -13.11
C PRO A 39 17.15 6.19 -14.33
N SER A 40 16.14 6.32 -15.19
CA SER A 40 16.02 5.63 -16.48
C SER A 40 16.00 6.68 -17.59
N THR A 41 16.08 6.26 -18.86
CA THR A 41 16.07 7.17 -20.01
C THR A 41 14.98 6.79 -20.97
N TYR A 42 14.35 7.79 -21.59
CA TYR A 42 13.41 7.61 -22.68
C TYR A 42 13.82 8.58 -23.80
N ALA A 43 13.96 8.09 -25.04
CA ALA A 43 14.36 8.91 -26.19
C ALA A 43 15.56 9.86 -25.93
N GLY A 44 16.55 9.43 -25.12
CA GLY A 44 17.72 10.25 -24.75
C GLY A 44 17.49 11.23 -23.59
N HIS A 45 16.26 11.40 -23.10
CA HIS A 45 15.94 12.22 -21.94
C HIS A 45 15.94 11.38 -20.65
N PRO A 46 16.72 11.75 -19.62
CA PRO A 46 16.68 11.06 -18.35
C PRO A 46 15.39 11.39 -17.58
N PHE A 47 14.85 10.39 -16.91
CA PHE A 47 13.66 10.53 -16.07
C PHE A 47 13.76 9.68 -14.82
N ILE A 48 13.01 10.07 -13.79
CA ILE A 48 12.89 9.35 -12.53
C ILE A 48 11.42 9.26 -12.15
N VAL A 49 11.05 8.09 -11.66
CA VAL A 49 9.71 7.83 -11.16
C VAL A 49 9.78 7.65 -9.66
N GLU A 50 8.97 8.44 -8.95
CA GLU A 50 8.71 8.31 -7.53
C GLU A 50 7.27 7.84 -7.38
N THR A 51 7.08 6.80 -6.56
CA THR A 51 5.75 6.24 -6.29
C THR A 51 5.54 6.15 -4.81
N ALA A 52 4.32 6.41 -4.36
CA ALA A 52 3.93 6.20 -2.99
C ALA A 52 2.54 5.58 -2.91
N ILE A 53 2.30 4.85 -1.84
CA ILE A 53 1.01 4.27 -1.51
C ILE A 53 0.67 4.64 -0.08
N ALA A 54 -0.57 5.06 0.12
CA ALA A 54 -1.14 5.44 1.40
C ALA A 54 -2.43 4.64 1.62
N TYR A 55 -2.58 4.06 2.81
CA TYR A 55 -3.72 3.22 3.16
C TYR A 55 -4.31 3.66 4.51
N GLY A 56 -5.64 3.72 4.59
CA GLY A 56 -6.38 4.11 5.79
C GLY A 56 -6.44 5.62 6.00
N GLY A 57 -6.79 6.03 7.23
CA GLY A 57 -6.92 7.45 7.59
C GLY A 57 -8.10 8.15 6.93
N ASP A 58 -7.87 9.39 6.49
CA ASP A 58 -8.89 10.28 5.90
C ASP A 58 -9.07 10.05 4.38
N ILE A 59 -8.54 8.95 3.84
CA ILE A 59 -8.68 8.61 2.42
C ILE A 59 -10.13 8.16 2.14
N PRO A 60 -10.81 8.73 1.13
CA PRO A 60 -12.20 8.39 0.85
C PRO A 60 -12.32 6.92 0.41
N LYS A 61 -13.28 6.21 1.01
CA LYS A 61 -13.64 4.84 0.64
C LYS A 61 -14.47 4.87 -0.64
N LYS A 62 -13.79 4.85 -1.79
CA LYS A 62 -14.40 4.72 -3.11
C LYS A 62 -14.17 3.31 -3.65
N ASP A 63 -15.02 2.88 -4.58
CA ASP A 63 -14.85 1.60 -5.28
C ASP A 63 -13.54 1.56 -6.09
N ASP A 64 -13.14 2.74 -6.58
CA ASP A 64 -11.91 3.00 -7.31
C ASP A 64 -10.79 3.57 -6.41
N ILE A 65 -9.55 3.28 -6.80
CA ILE A 65 -8.34 3.75 -6.14
C ILE A 65 -8.11 5.23 -6.47
N VAL A 66 -7.87 6.05 -5.45
CA VAL A 66 -7.55 7.48 -5.64
C VAL A 66 -6.12 7.61 -6.16
N VAL A 67 -5.94 8.32 -7.27
CA VAL A 67 -4.61 8.49 -7.90
C VAL A 67 -4.21 9.96 -7.92
N TYR A 68 -3.08 10.27 -7.27
CA TYR A 68 -2.44 11.58 -7.32
C TYR A 68 -1.29 11.55 -8.31
N ARG A 69 -1.36 12.38 -9.34
CA ARG A 69 -0.39 12.41 -10.43
C ARG A 69 0.38 13.71 -10.40
N PHE A 70 1.70 13.62 -10.48
CA PHE A 70 2.59 14.77 -10.54
C PHE A 70 3.59 14.59 -11.68
N ALA A 71 3.88 15.67 -12.39
CA ALA A 71 4.95 15.74 -13.37
C ALA A 71 5.80 16.98 -13.10
N ASN A 72 7.11 16.82 -12.89
CA ASN A 72 8.02 17.92 -12.56
C ASN A 72 7.48 18.87 -11.47
N LYS A 73 6.98 18.30 -10.36
CA LYS A 73 6.37 19.03 -9.23
C LYS A 73 5.04 19.74 -9.52
N ILE A 74 4.43 19.54 -10.69
CA ILE A 74 3.13 20.09 -11.09
C ILE A 74 2.05 19.00 -10.97
N PRO A 75 0.94 19.23 -10.26
CA PRO A 75 -0.17 18.28 -10.19
C PRO A 75 -0.94 18.20 -11.52
N LEU A 76 -1.26 16.98 -11.95
CA LEU A 76 -2.08 16.73 -13.14
C LEU A 76 -3.52 16.42 -12.71
N LEU A 77 -4.41 17.41 -12.85
CA LEU A 77 -5.80 17.32 -12.38
C LEU A 77 -6.78 16.82 -13.44
N TYR A 78 -6.47 17.01 -14.73
CA TYR A 78 -7.38 16.72 -15.84
C TYR A 78 -7.06 15.39 -16.52
N ASP A 79 -8.07 14.84 -17.21
CA ASP A 79 -8.02 13.61 -18.02
C ASP A 79 -7.28 12.42 -17.37
N GLU A 80 -7.82 11.95 -16.23
CA GLU A 80 -7.29 10.77 -15.52
C GLU A 80 -7.36 9.49 -16.37
N ALA A 81 -8.40 9.34 -17.19
CA ALA A 81 -8.63 8.10 -17.93
C ALA A 81 -7.57 7.84 -19.01
N SER A 82 -7.04 8.90 -19.62
CA SER A 82 -6.04 8.80 -20.69
C SER A 82 -4.61 8.62 -20.20
N ASP A 83 -4.34 8.79 -18.90
CA ASP A 83 -2.99 8.80 -18.36
C ASP A 83 -2.38 7.40 -18.23
N VAL A 84 -1.09 7.29 -18.49
CA VAL A 84 -0.33 6.04 -18.37
C VAL A 84 -0.36 5.50 -16.94
N SER A 85 -0.25 6.36 -15.93
CA SER A 85 -0.27 5.93 -14.53
C SER A 85 -1.58 5.25 -14.15
N VAL A 86 -2.72 5.84 -14.53
CA VAL A 86 -4.05 5.27 -14.27
C VAL A 86 -4.27 3.99 -15.07
N ARG A 87 -3.82 3.94 -16.33
CA ARG A 87 -3.85 2.70 -17.14
C ARG A 87 -3.02 1.59 -16.51
N VAL A 88 -1.84 1.90 -15.97
CA VAL A 88 -0.98 0.94 -15.26
C VAL A 88 -1.67 0.44 -14.00
N ILE A 89 -2.23 1.33 -13.18
CA ILE A 89 -2.96 1.01 -11.95
C ILE A 89 -4.17 0.11 -12.24
N ARG A 90 -4.98 0.45 -13.24
CA ARG A 90 -6.16 -0.34 -13.65
C ARG A 90 -5.78 -1.70 -14.24
N SER A 91 -4.65 -1.81 -14.96
CA SER A 91 -4.16 -3.08 -15.51
C SER A 91 -3.61 -4.04 -14.45
N MET A 92 -3.34 -3.56 -13.23
CA MET A 92 -2.74 -4.36 -12.18
C MET A 92 -3.79 -5.19 -11.43
N ASN A 93 -3.44 -6.44 -11.12
CA ASN A 93 -4.30 -7.30 -10.31
C ASN A 93 -4.09 -7.03 -8.80
N TRP A 94 -4.88 -6.10 -8.25
CA TRP A 94 -4.86 -5.67 -6.84
C TRP A 94 -5.21 -6.77 -5.84
N ARG A 95 -6.01 -7.77 -6.24
CA ARG A 95 -6.35 -8.92 -5.39
C ARG A 95 -5.10 -9.69 -4.96
N ARG A 96 -4.08 -9.74 -5.83
CA ARG A 96 -2.80 -10.40 -5.54
C ARG A 96 -2.03 -9.72 -4.39
N TYR A 97 -2.30 -8.43 -4.15
CA TYR A 97 -1.72 -7.63 -3.07
C TYR A 97 -2.62 -7.51 -1.84
N LYS A 98 -3.68 -8.35 -1.74
CA LYS A 98 -4.70 -8.31 -0.67
C LYS A 98 -5.50 -7.00 -0.61
N VAL A 99 -5.54 -6.26 -1.72
CA VAL A 99 -6.35 -5.04 -1.84
C VAL A 99 -7.70 -5.42 -2.45
N ALA A 100 -8.77 -5.16 -1.69
CA ALA A 100 -10.15 -5.31 -2.14
C ALA A 100 -10.69 -3.98 -2.68
N SER A 101 -11.76 -4.04 -3.48
CA SER A 101 -12.49 -2.84 -3.89
C SER A 101 -13.19 -2.22 -2.69
N GLY A 102 -13.29 -0.89 -2.64
CA GLY A 102 -13.86 -0.14 -1.50
C GLY A 102 -12.88 0.13 -0.35
N MET A 103 -11.61 -0.29 -0.46
CA MET A 103 -10.58 0.03 0.53
C MET A 103 -10.10 1.49 0.39
N PRO A 104 -9.85 2.20 1.51
CA PRO A 104 -9.32 3.56 1.50
C PRO A 104 -7.84 3.54 1.07
N LEU A 105 -7.61 3.58 -0.25
CA LEU A 105 -6.28 3.48 -0.86
C LEU A 105 -6.03 4.69 -1.77
N ALA A 106 -4.91 5.36 -1.53
CA ALA A 106 -4.39 6.40 -2.40
C ALA A 106 -3.01 6.02 -2.95
N ILE A 107 -2.81 6.25 -4.24
CA ILE A 107 -1.53 6.03 -4.93
C ILE A 107 -1.05 7.38 -5.45
N LEU A 108 0.20 7.71 -5.19
CA LEU A 108 0.86 8.88 -5.75
C LEU A 108 1.91 8.43 -6.76
N VAL A 109 1.90 9.05 -7.93
CA VAL A 109 2.91 8.85 -8.98
C VAL A 109 3.49 10.21 -9.35
N HIS A 110 4.80 10.36 -9.20
CA HIS A 110 5.55 11.54 -9.57
C HIS A 110 6.59 11.20 -10.64
N LEU A 111 6.51 11.87 -11.79
CA LEU A 111 7.44 11.75 -12.90
C LEU A 111 8.32 13.00 -13.01
N CYS A 112 9.63 12.82 -12.84
CA CYS A 112 10.62 13.87 -13.05
C CYS A 112 11.37 13.63 -14.36
N SER A 113 11.36 14.58 -15.29
CA SER A 113 12.21 14.50 -16.48
C SER A 113 12.55 15.89 -17.03
N THR A 114 13.67 16.00 -17.74
CA THR A 114 14.03 17.23 -18.47
C THR A 114 13.00 17.60 -19.54
N LYS A 115 12.39 16.58 -20.15
CA LYS A 115 11.27 16.71 -21.06
C LYS A 115 10.22 15.70 -20.61
N VAL A 116 9.03 16.12 -20.21
CA VAL A 116 7.95 15.17 -19.91
C VAL A 116 7.19 14.88 -21.21
N PRO A 117 6.93 13.60 -21.54
CA PRO A 117 6.24 13.25 -22.78
C PRO A 117 4.73 13.50 -22.61
N TYR A 118 4.27 14.74 -22.79
CA TYR A 118 2.85 15.06 -22.81
C TYR A 118 2.21 14.68 -24.16
N LYS A 119 0.95 14.23 -24.15
CA LYS A 119 0.20 13.94 -25.39
C LYS A 119 -0.47 15.19 -25.97
N THR A 120 -0.93 16.11 -25.12
CA THR A 120 -1.59 17.36 -25.49
C THR A 120 -0.69 18.57 -25.22
N VAL A 121 -0.94 19.69 -25.92
CA VAL A 121 -0.24 20.97 -25.70
C VAL A 121 -0.51 21.52 -24.30
N GLY A 122 -1.70 21.23 -23.74
CA GLY A 122 -2.11 21.63 -22.39
C GLY A 122 -1.35 20.95 -21.26
N LYS A 123 -0.51 19.95 -21.55
CA LYS A 123 0.30 19.21 -20.54
C LYS A 123 -0.54 18.56 -19.44
N GLU A 124 -1.69 18.01 -19.83
CA GLU A 124 -2.70 17.51 -18.88
C GLU A 124 -2.41 16.08 -18.43
N PHE A 125 -1.81 15.25 -19.29
CA PHE A 125 -1.51 13.85 -19.00
C PHE A 125 -0.28 13.33 -19.74
N ILE A 126 0.28 12.24 -19.22
CA ILE A 126 1.50 11.61 -19.72
C ILE A 126 1.15 10.69 -20.90
N ALA A 127 1.93 10.74 -21.97
CA ALA A 127 1.79 9.88 -23.15
C ALA A 127 2.29 8.45 -22.92
N ASP A 128 1.68 7.47 -23.58
CA ASP A 128 2.02 6.04 -23.47
C ASP A 128 3.36 5.70 -24.13
N ARG A 129 4.44 5.93 -23.39
CA ARG A 129 5.79 5.47 -23.73
C ARG A 129 6.12 4.19 -22.96
N PRO A 130 6.57 3.12 -23.63
CA PRO A 130 6.80 1.83 -22.98
C PRO A 130 7.84 1.91 -21.87
N GLU A 131 8.89 2.71 -22.04
CA GLU A 131 9.96 2.89 -21.05
C GLU A 131 9.43 3.51 -19.75
N VAL A 132 8.60 4.55 -19.88
CA VAL A 132 7.97 5.23 -18.75
C VAL A 132 6.96 4.32 -18.07
N LYS A 133 6.13 3.63 -18.87
CA LYS A 133 5.12 2.68 -18.39
C LYS A 133 5.73 1.56 -17.54
N ILE A 134 6.83 0.95 -18.00
CA ILE A 134 7.51 -0.13 -17.30
C ILE A 134 8.07 0.37 -15.96
N GLU A 135 8.67 1.55 -15.92
CA GLU A 135 9.19 2.10 -14.66
C GLU A 135 8.10 2.48 -13.67
N ILE A 136 6.99 3.09 -14.13
CA ILE A 136 5.82 3.35 -13.28
C ILE A 136 5.27 2.04 -12.72
N LEU A 137 5.10 1.02 -13.56
CA LEU A 137 4.63 -0.30 -13.14
C LEU A 137 5.54 -0.92 -12.08
N ASN A 138 6.86 -0.83 -12.26
CA ASN A 138 7.82 -1.38 -11.31
C ASN A 138 7.85 -0.60 -9.98
N GLY A 139 7.71 0.73 -10.01
CA GLY A 139 7.58 1.55 -8.81
C GLY A 139 6.32 1.19 -8.01
N ILE A 140 5.16 1.12 -8.67
CA ILE A 140 3.89 0.75 -8.04
C ILE A 140 3.98 -0.66 -7.44
N ARG A 141 4.58 -1.63 -8.15
CA ARG A 141 4.77 -3.00 -7.64
C ARG A 141 5.62 -3.02 -6.36
N GLU A 142 6.63 -2.16 -6.27
CA GLU A 142 7.51 -2.09 -5.11
C GLU A 142 6.74 -1.63 -3.86
N VAL A 143 5.97 -0.55 -3.98
CA VAL A 143 5.15 -0.06 -2.86
C VAL A 143 3.97 -1.00 -2.56
N ALA A 144 3.38 -1.64 -3.57
CA ALA A 144 2.29 -2.60 -3.40
C ALA A 144 2.73 -3.86 -2.63
N ARG A 145 3.97 -4.35 -2.83
CA ARG A 145 4.53 -5.45 -2.03
C ARG A 145 4.68 -5.07 -0.55
N ARG A 146 5.11 -3.84 -0.27
CA ARG A 146 5.22 -3.34 1.12
C ARG A 146 3.83 -3.25 1.78
N LEU A 147 2.83 -2.78 1.04
CA LEU A 147 1.43 -2.77 1.49
C LEU A 147 0.90 -4.19 1.75
N GLN A 148 1.20 -5.14 0.87
CA GLN A 148 0.79 -6.54 1.04
C GLN A 148 1.30 -7.13 2.36
N THR A 149 2.55 -6.88 2.72
CA THR A 149 3.12 -7.34 4.00
C THR A 149 2.39 -6.73 5.19
N PHE A 150 2.05 -5.43 5.12
CA PHE A 150 1.28 -4.75 6.16
C PHE A 150 -0.13 -5.34 6.32
N LEU A 151 -0.85 -5.52 5.21
CA LEU A 151 -2.19 -6.11 5.22
C LEU A 151 -2.17 -7.57 5.69
N ALA A 152 -1.16 -8.35 5.28
CA ALA A 152 -1.00 -9.71 5.73
C ALA A 152 -0.76 -9.80 7.25
N LYS A 153 0.05 -8.90 7.81
CA LYS A 153 0.26 -8.82 9.27
C LYS A 153 -1.03 -8.50 10.00
N ARG A 154 -1.82 -7.53 9.51
CA ARG A 154 -3.11 -7.19 10.09
C ARG A 154 -4.12 -8.33 10.03
N GLU A 155 -4.19 -9.02 8.91
CA GLU A 155 -5.07 -10.17 8.73
C GLU A 155 -4.68 -11.32 9.68
N HIS A 156 -3.39 -11.57 9.84
CA HIS A 156 -2.89 -12.59 10.77
C HIS A 156 -3.33 -12.29 12.21
N VAL A 157 -3.08 -11.07 12.68
CA VAL A 157 -3.51 -10.62 14.02
C VAL A 157 -5.03 -10.72 14.18
N ALA A 158 -5.80 -10.33 13.17
CA ALA A 158 -7.25 -10.41 13.21
C ALA A 158 -7.76 -11.87 13.29
N ASN A 159 -7.13 -12.79 12.55
CA ASN A 159 -7.48 -14.21 12.57
C ASN A 159 -7.10 -14.88 13.89
N GLU A 160 -5.95 -14.53 14.47
CA GLU A 160 -5.55 -15.01 15.80
C GLU A 160 -6.52 -14.54 16.87
N ARG A 161 -6.93 -13.26 16.85
CA ARG A 161 -7.96 -12.73 17.75
C ARG A 161 -9.29 -13.45 17.62
N LYS A 162 -9.77 -13.68 16.39
CA LYS A 162 -11.01 -14.44 16.14
C LYS A 162 -10.90 -15.87 16.68
N ARG A 163 -9.78 -16.53 16.40
CA ARG A 163 -9.50 -17.88 16.88
C ARG A 163 -9.57 -17.91 18.41
N LEU A 164 -8.84 -17.03 19.08
CA LEU A 164 -8.80 -16.95 20.55
C LEU A 164 -10.17 -16.60 21.17
N SER A 165 -10.92 -15.68 20.56
CA SER A 165 -12.30 -15.33 21.00
C SER A 165 -13.28 -16.50 20.87
N VAL A 166 -13.11 -17.33 19.84
CA VAL A 166 -13.86 -18.58 19.69
C VAL A 166 -13.43 -19.56 20.78
N PHE A 167 -12.12 -19.76 20.98
CA PHE A 167 -11.62 -20.62 22.04
C PHE A 167 -12.15 -20.24 23.42
N SER A 168 -12.13 -18.97 23.81
CA SER A 168 -12.63 -18.55 25.13
C SER A 168 -14.12 -18.85 25.35
N LYS A 169 -14.94 -18.82 24.29
CA LYS A 169 -16.38 -19.15 24.36
C LYS A 169 -16.65 -20.65 24.49
N TYR A 170 -15.85 -21.49 23.84
CA TYR A 170 -16.09 -22.95 23.81
C TYR A 170 -15.33 -23.70 24.91
N LEU A 171 -14.19 -23.19 25.37
CA LEU A 171 -13.33 -23.87 26.33
C LEU A 171 -14.03 -24.22 27.66
N PRO A 172 -14.84 -23.33 28.28
CA PRO A 172 -15.61 -23.68 29.48
C PRO A 172 -16.66 -24.76 29.23
N LYS A 173 -17.28 -24.76 28.04
CA LYS A 173 -18.27 -25.78 27.68
C LYS A 173 -17.62 -27.15 27.50
N ILE A 174 -16.45 -27.19 26.85
CA ILE A 174 -15.67 -28.41 26.65
C ILE A 174 -15.24 -28.99 28.00
N ALA A 175 -14.76 -28.16 28.93
CA ALA A 175 -14.40 -28.62 30.27
C ALA A 175 -15.60 -29.27 30.97
N ARG A 176 -16.75 -28.57 31.01
CA ARG A 176 -17.98 -29.08 31.63
C ARG A 176 -18.45 -30.41 31.03
N PHE A 177 -18.48 -30.52 29.69
CA PHE A 177 -18.89 -31.76 29.02
C PHE A 177 -17.89 -32.90 29.22
N SER A 178 -16.60 -32.59 29.25
CA SER A 178 -15.55 -33.61 29.46
C SER A 178 -15.60 -34.16 30.89
N THR A 179 -15.83 -33.29 31.88
CA THR A 179 -16.01 -33.69 33.29
C THR A 179 -17.25 -34.56 33.46
N ALA A 180 -18.37 -34.17 32.85
CA ALA A 180 -19.61 -34.94 32.87
C ALA A 180 -19.45 -36.33 32.23
N LEU A 181 -18.75 -36.43 31.09
CA LEU A 181 -18.50 -37.70 30.40
C LEU A 181 -17.53 -38.61 31.17
N ALA A 182 -16.52 -38.02 31.82
CA ALA A 182 -15.53 -38.76 32.60
C ALA A 182 -16.03 -39.23 33.96
N GLY A 183 -17.25 -38.83 34.38
CA GLY A 183 -17.81 -39.15 35.69
C GLY A 183 -17.02 -38.55 36.86
N LYS A 184 -16.19 -37.53 36.60
CA LYS A 184 -15.39 -36.83 37.62
C LYS A 184 -16.15 -35.62 38.13
N THR A 185 -15.90 -35.23 39.38
CA THR A 185 -16.59 -34.09 40.01
C THR A 185 -15.88 -32.76 39.79
N GLU A 186 -14.56 -32.78 39.55
CA GLU A 186 -13.75 -31.58 39.39
C GLU A 186 -13.60 -31.18 37.92
N GLU A 187 -13.83 -29.89 37.65
CA GLU A 187 -13.54 -29.30 36.35
C GLU A 187 -12.02 -29.10 36.21
N PRO A 188 -11.43 -29.45 35.05
CA PRO A 188 -10.02 -29.20 34.81
C PRO A 188 -9.74 -27.69 34.85
N ASP A 189 -8.60 -27.29 35.42
CA ASP A 189 -8.24 -25.88 35.57
C ASP A 189 -7.99 -25.22 34.20
N ILE A 190 -8.89 -24.31 33.84
CA ILE A 190 -8.93 -23.64 32.53
C ILE A 190 -8.21 -22.29 32.58
N GLU A 191 -7.92 -21.76 33.78
CA GLU A 191 -7.40 -20.40 33.94
C GLU A 191 -6.05 -20.20 33.26
N LEU A 192 -5.19 -21.23 33.28
CA LEU A 192 -3.88 -21.20 32.61
C LEU A 192 -4.01 -21.00 31.09
N LEU A 193 -5.03 -21.60 30.47
CA LEU A 193 -5.30 -21.49 29.04
C LEU A 193 -6.02 -20.19 28.69
N LEU A 194 -6.78 -19.60 29.62
CA LEU A 194 -7.40 -18.28 29.45
C LEU A 194 -6.40 -17.14 29.64
N LYS A 195 -5.36 -17.34 30.46
CA LYS A 195 -4.31 -16.34 30.71
C LYS A 195 -3.45 -16.10 29.48
N SER A 196 -3.19 -17.14 28.67
CA SER A 196 -2.51 -17.00 27.38
C SER A 196 -3.36 -16.21 26.37
N VAL A 197 -4.69 -16.30 26.45
CA VAL A 197 -5.63 -15.55 25.60
C VAL A 197 -5.64 -14.06 25.97
N ARG A 198 -5.70 -13.71 27.26
CA ARG A 198 -5.73 -12.31 27.74
C ARG A 198 -4.51 -11.48 27.34
N LYS A 199 -3.32 -12.09 27.33
CA LYS A 199 -2.07 -11.41 26.99
C LYS A 199 -2.06 -10.80 25.58
N TYR A 200 -2.82 -11.36 24.65
CA TYR A 200 -2.94 -10.87 23.27
C TYR A 200 -4.06 -9.82 23.07
N GLU A 201 -4.97 -9.65 24.04
CA GLU A 201 -5.98 -8.58 24.00
C GLU A 201 -5.32 -7.22 24.31
N GLU A 202 -4.30 -7.20 25.16
CA GLU A 202 -3.59 -5.97 25.59
C GLU A 202 -2.57 -5.45 24.56
N GLU A 203 -1.91 -6.33 23.79
CA GLU A 203 -0.85 -5.95 22.82
C GLU A 203 -1.35 -5.30 21.51
N GLY A 204 -2.66 -5.05 21.36
CA GLY A 204 -3.10 -4.24 20.22
C GLY A 204 -4.43 -3.52 20.42
N SER A 205 -4.56 -2.89 21.58
CA SER A 205 -5.21 -1.57 21.65
C SER A 205 -4.21 -0.48 21.25
#